data_AF-A0A7V9S3U2-F1
#
_entry.id   AF-A0A7V9S3U2-F1
#
_cell.length_a   1.000
_cell.length_b   1.000
_cell.length_c   1.000
_cell.angle_alpha   90.00
_cell.angle_beta   90.00
_cell.angle_gamma   90.00
#
_symmetry.space_group_name_H-M   'P 1'
#
loop_
_entity.id
_entity.type
_entity.pdbx_description
1 polymer ?
#
loop_
_entity_poly.entity_id
_entity_poly.type
_entity_poly.pdbx_seq_one_letter_code
_entity_poly.pdbx_strand_id
1 'polypeptide(L)'
;MIVSCEKEKTDTEVETAKDHAVVEMNFISIFSTIHSLGIQENGFKKTEAIKNICASIESFGDTLNFPNSGPIRVDIDYGNSGCTGSDSRPIRGKLMVTFNDKWSKQGAITNVELEQYFVNGINLNAAIIITNTGNNTYRFSVTNAKCTASTWSVKYNSSLEIKQSEGAGTKSIISDDVFEITGSADGISRINKTYVSNIAFPVILRSSCKWLESGICEITPQDAGKRSLNYGHGNCDNEAVISINGDIYQIELK
;
A
#
# COMPACT_ATOMS: atom_id res chain seq x y z
N MET A 1 -2.95 15.24 -54.84
CA MET A 1 -2.77 14.16 -53.84
C MET A 1 -3.34 14.70 -52.54
N ILE A 2 -4.56 14.31 -52.17
CA ILE A 2 -5.21 14.77 -50.94
C ILE A 2 -4.59 13.96 -49.80
N VAL A 3 -3.76 14.60 -48.98
CA VAL A 3 -3.27 14.00 -47.74
C VAL A 3 -4.45 13.95 -46.79
N SER A 4 -5.01 12.75 -46.63
CA SER A 4 -6.02 12.46 -45.63
C SER A 4 -5.36 12.59 -44.25
N CYS A 5 -5.76 13.61 -43.50
CA CYS A 5 -5.38 13.77 -42.11
C CYS A 5 -6.15 12.71 -41.32
N GLU A 6 -5.51 11.57 -41.01
CA GLU A 6 -6.05 10.67 -39.98
C GLU A 6 -6.10 11.48 -38.69
N LYS A 7 -7.30 11.64 -38.11
CA LYS A 7 -7.43 12.21 -36.78
C LYS A 7 -6.62 11.34 -35.82
N GLU A 8 -5.58 11.92 -35.23
CA GLU A 8 -4.88 11.34 -34.08
C GLU A 8 -5.94 10.89 -33.08
N LYS A 9 -5.95 9.59 -32.74
CA LYS A 9 -6.83 9.10 -31.67
C LYS A 9 -6.39 9.79 -30.39
N THR A 10 -7.27 10.60 -29.82
CA THR A 10 -7.04 11.19 -28.50
C THR A 10 -6.90 10.08 -27.47
N ASP A 11 -5.72 10.00 -26.87
CA ASP A 11 -5.40 9.04 -25.82
C ASP A 11 -6.23 9.40 -24.56
N THR A 12 -7.19 8.55 -24.25
CA THR A 12 -8.18 8.71 -23.16
C THR A 12 -8.22 7.47 -22.25
N GLU A 13 -7.21 6.62 -22.34
CA GLU A 13 -7.18 5.35 -21.61
C GLU A 13 -6.81 5.57 -20.13
N VAL A 14 -7.76 5.27 -19.25
CA VAL A 14 -7.65 5.48 -17.79
C VAL A 14 -7.32 4.21 -17.00
N GLU A 15 -7.48 3.03 -17.59
CA GLU A 15 -7.41 1.75 -16.88
C GLU A 15 -6.06 1.52 -16.19
N THR A 16 -4.96 1.90 -16.84
CA THR A 16 -3.61 1.76 -16.29
C THR A 16 -3.43 2.59 -15.01
N ALA A 17 -3.90 3.85 -15.02
CA ALA A 17 -3.81 4.71 -13.85
C ALA A 17 -4.77 4.28 -12.74
N LYS A 18 -5.97 3.81 -13.10
CA LYS A 18 -6.95 3.24 -12.16
C LYS A 18 -6.44 1.96 -11.49
N ASP A 19 -5.84 1.05 -12.26
CA ASP A 19 -5.20 -0.16 -11.76
C ASP A 19 -4.11 0.17 -10.75
N HIS A 20 -3.22 1.10 -11.11
CA HIS A 20 -2.15 1.54 -10.22
C HIS A 20 -2.71 2.12 -8.91
N ALA A 21 -3.70 3.02 -8.98
CA ALA A 21 -4.30 3.65 -7.80
C ALA A 21 -4.86 2.61 -6.81
N VAL A 22 -5.65 1.66 -7.30
CA VAL A 22 -6.28 0.62 -6.47
C VAL A 22 -5.23 -0.32 -5.88
N VAL A 23 -4.23 -0.73 -6.67
CA VAL A 23 -3.19 -1.66 -6.21
C VAL A 23 -2.26 -1.01 -5.19
N GLU A 24 -1.81 0.21 -5.44
CA GLU A 24 -0.94 0.97 -4.53
C GLU A 24 -1.63 1.20 -3.18
N MET A 25 -2.90 1.63 -3.20
CA MET A 25 -3.73 1.79 -1.99
C MET A 25 -3.79 0.50 -1.15
N ASN A 26 -4.00 -0.64 -1.80
CA ASN A 26 -4.08 -1.94 -1.13
C ASN A 26 -2.75 -2.33 -0.47
N PHE A 27 -1.61 -2.17 -1.17
CA PHE A 27 -0.30 -2.47 -0.59
C PHE A 27 0.10 -1.49 0.53
N ILE A 28 -0.18 -0.19 0.39
CA ILE A 28 0.09 0.80 1.44
C ILE A 28 -0.74 0.53 2.71
N SER A 29 -1.95 0.00 2.58
CA SER A 29 -2.75 -0.38 3.75
C SER A 29 -2.13 -1.52 4.59
N ILE A 30 -1.30 -2.37 3.96
CA ILE A 30 -0.52 -3.40 4.66
C ILE A 30 0.57 -2.73 5.52
N PHE A 31 1.23 -1.68 5.02
CA PHE A 31 2.17 -0.89 5.83
C PHE A 31 1.49 -0.33 7.09
N SER A 32 0.31 0.25 6.96
CA SER A 32 -0.44 0.81 8.11
C SER A 32 -0.74 -0.25 9.16
N THR A 33 -1.16 -1.43 8.71
CA THR A 33 -1.41 -2.58 9.59
C THR A 33 -0.14 -2.96 10.33
N ILE A 34 0.99 -3.12 9.63
CA ILE A 34 2.27 -3.52 10.24
C ILE A 34 2.81 -2.43 11.17
N HIS A 35 2.69 -1.16 10.80
CA HIS A 35 3.09 -0.04 11.63
C HIS A 35 2.34 -0.05 12.97
N SER A 36 1.02 -0.29 12.93
CA SER A 36 0.21 -0.39 14.16
C SER A 36 0.66 -1.52 15.09
N LEU A 37 1.11 -2.65 14.53
CA LEU A 37 1.68 -3.76 15.30
C LEU A 37 3.04 -3.40 15.88
N GLY A 38 3.88 -2.72 15.10
CA GLY A 38 5.28 -2.47 15.46
C GLY A 38 5.48 -1.31 16.43
N ILE A 39 4.68 -0.23 16.34
CA ILE A 39 4.90 1.00 17.11
C ILE A 39 4.53 0.86 18.59
N GLN A 40 3.61 -0.05 18.93
CA GLN A 40 3.15 -0.27 20.30
C GLN A 40 4.05 -1.21 21.12
N GLU A 41 5.07 -1.81 20.50
CA GLU A 41 5.84 -2.88 21.12
C GLU A 41 7.26 -2.42 21.50
N ASN A 42 7.61 -2.51 22.80
CA ASN A 42 9.01 -2.46 23.25
C ASN A 42 9.79 -3.75 22.91
N GLY A 43 9.02 -4.82 22.67
CA GLY A 43 9.31 -6.16 22.16
C GLY A 43 8.02 -6.96 22.31
N PHE A 44 7.60 -7.69 21.27
CA PHE A 44 6.24 -8.19 21.12
C PHE A 44 5.82 -9.10 22.28
N LYS A 45 4.93 -8.61 23.14
CA LYS A 45 4.23 -9.44 24.13
C LYS A 45 2.83 -9.73 23.60
N LYS A 46 2.44 -11.00 23.60
CA LYS A 46 1.08 -11.43 23.22
C LYS A 46 0.04 -10.50 23.86
N THR A 47 -0.84 -9.96 23.00
CA THR A 47 -2.27 -9.68 23.27
C THR A 47 -2.70 -8.37 23.99
N GLU A 48 -2.15 -7.21 23.63
CA GLU A 48 -2.86 -5.93 23.91
C GLU A 48 -3.03 -4.99 22.70
N ALA A 49 -2.13 -5.01 21.71
CA ALA A 49 -2.12 -4.03 20.62
C ALA A 49 -3.30 -4.10 19.63
N ILE A 50 -4.19 -5.09 19.75
CA ILE A 50 -5.05 -5.48 18.63
C ILE A 50 -6.48 -5.84 19.07
N LYS A 51 -7.07 -5.03 19.96
CA LYS A 51 -8.46 -5.21 20.40
C LYS A 51 -9.54 -4.96 19.32
N ASN A 52 -9.17 -4.41 18.15
CA ASN A 52 -10.13 -3.84 17.19
C ASN A 52 -10.03 -4.37 15.75
N ILE A 53 -9.26 -5.43 15.47
CA ILE A 53 -9.36 -6.10 14.15
C ILE A 53 -10.16 -7.39 14.29
N CYS A 54 -10.97 -7.69 13.29
CA CYS A 54 -11.76 -8.90 13.21
C CYS A 54 -10.94 -10.11 12.70
N ALA A 55 -9.72 -10.28 13.23
CA ALA A 55 -8.79 -11.33 12.84
C ALA A 55 -8.28 -12.08 14.08
N SER A 56 -7.97 -13.36 13.93
CA SER A 56 -7.18 -14.11 14.92
C SER A 56 -5.70 -13.83 14.72
N ILE A 57 -4.98 -13.64 15.82
CA ILE A 57 -3.55 -13.32 15.78
C ILE A 57 -2.78 -14.34 16.59
N GLU A 58 -1.80 -14.94 15.94
CA GLU A 58 -0.84 -15.83 16.56
C GLU A 58 0.55 -15.23 16.45
N SER A 59 1.28 -15.20 17.56
CA SER A 59 2.65 -14.73 17.59
C SER A 59 3.61 -15.80 18.09
N PHE A 60 4.77 -15.87 17.45
CA PHE A 60 5.81 -16.86 17.66
C PHE A 60 7.16 -16.15 17.85
N GLY A 61 7.64 -16.08 19.09
CA GLY A 61 8.91 -15.42 19.45
C GLY A 61 8.73 -14.05 20.12
N ASP A 62 9.84 -13.36 20.38
CA ASP A 62 9.91 -12.01 20.97
C ASP A 62 11.20 -11.30 20.51
N THR A 63 11.12 -10.00 20.18
CA THR A 63 12.26 -9.16 19.77
C THR A 63 13.02 -8.53 20.94
N LEU A 64 12.60 -8.72 22.20
CA LEU A 64 13.24 -8.11 23.38
C LEU A 64 14.75 -8.41 23.47
N ASN A 65 15.19 -9.60 23.03
CA ASN A 65 16.59 -10.04 23.07
C ASN A 65 17.10 -10.53 21.70
N PHE A 66 16.63 -9.98 20.57
CA PHE A 66 17.11 -10.38 19.24
C PHE A 66 18.65 -10.22 19.12
N PRO A 67 19.39 -11.18 18.52
CA PRO A 67 18.93 -12.41 17.87
C PRO A 67 18.73 -13.61 18.81
N ASN A 68 19.05 -13.49 20.10
CA ASN A 68 19.04 -14.61 21.05
C ASN A 68 17.62 -15.12 21.36
N SER A 69 16.59 -14.27 21.22
CA SER A 69 15.18 -14.64 21.33
C SER A 69 14.49 -14.92 19.98
N GLY A 70 15.26 -14.92 18.88
CA GLY A 70 14.79 -15.17 17.53
C GLY A 70 14.01 -14.00 16.90
N PRO A 71 13.83 -14.00 15.56
CA PRO A 71 12.87 -13.11 14.93
C PRO A 71 11.47 -13.42 15.46
N ILE A 72 10.59 -12.43 15.53
CA ILE A 72 9.19 -12.70 15.81
C ILE A 72 8.42 -12.84 14.52
N ARG A 73 7.63 -13.90 14.44
CA ARG A 73 6.60 -14.06 13.42
C ARG A 73 5.22 -13.79 14.03
N VAL A 74 4.44 -12.96 13.35
CA VAL A 74 3.06 -12.62 13.69
C VAL A 74 2.19 -13.01 12.51
N ASP A 75 1.28 -13.96 12.73
CA ASP A 75 0.32 -14.41 11.75
C ASP A 75 -1.03 -13.78 12.08
N ILE A 76 -1.54 -12.95 11.16
CA ILE A 76 -2.86 -12.34 11.25
C ILE A 76 -3.78 -13.09 10.28
N ASP A 77 -4.74 -13.82 10.82
CA ASP A 77 -5.69 -14.63 10.05
C ASP A 77 -7.09 -13.99 10.11
N TYR A 78 -7.52 -13.46 8.97
CA TYR A 78 -8.84 -12.84 8.76
C TYR A 78 -9.93 -13.88 8.46
N GLY A 79 -9.58 -15.16 8.45
CA GLY A 79 -10.46 -16.28 8.14
C GLY A 79 -10.86 -16.35 6.67
N ASN A 80 -11.57 -17.42 6.31
CA ASN A 80 -12.05 -17.66 4.95
C ASN A 80 -13.34 -16.92 4.62
N SER A 81 -14.23 -16.74 5.62
CA SER A 81 -15.45 -15.92 5.49
C SER A 81 -15.13 -14.42 5.34
N GLY A 82 -13.88 -14.05 5.65
CA GLY A 82 -13.45 -12.67 5.73
C GLY A 82 -14.03 -11.95 6.92
N CYS A 83 -13.45 -10.78 7.14
CA CYS A 83 -13.78 -9.88 8.20
C CYS A 83 -13.83 -8.49 7.57
N THR A 84 -14.91 -7.76 7.86
CA THR A 84 -14.99 -6.35 7.50
C THR A 84 -14.55 -5.58 8.73
N GLY A 85 -13.32 -5.06 8.70
CA GLY A 85 -12.80 -4.25 9.78
C GLY A 85 -13.56 -2.94 9.93
N SER A 86 -13.10 -2.11 10.87
CA SER A 86 -13.53 -0.71 10.96
C SER A 86 -13.32 0.07 9.65
N ASP A 87 -12.50 -0.46 8.75
CA ASP A 87 -12.20 0.09 7.44
C ASP A 87 -13.29 -0.18 6.37
N SER A 88 -14.31 -0.98 6.65
CA SER A 88 -15.43 -1.29 5.72
C SER A 88 -14.99 -1.94 4.40
N ARG A 89 -13.72 -2.39 4.31
CA ARG A 89 -13.20 -3.16 3.18
C ARG A 89 -13.13 -4.61 3.63
N PRO A 90 -13.85 -5.55 2.99
CA PRO A 90 -13.73 -6.95 3.35
C PRO A 90 -12.30 -7.44 3.09
N ILE A 91 -11.65 -7.92 4.16
CA ILE A 91 -10.34 -8.57 4.12
C ILE A 91 -10.53 -10.05 4.47
N ARG A 92 -9.84 -10.96 3.78
CA ARG A 92 -9.82 -12.39 4.11
C ARG A 92 -8.47 -13.02 3.81
N GLY A 93 -8.22 -14.20 4.38
CA GLY A 93 -6.93 -14.90 4.28
C GLY A 93 -5.94 -14.46 5.35
N LYS A 94 -4.64 -14.64 5.09
CA LYS A 94 -3.60 -14.41 6.10
C LYS A 94 -2.51 -13.46 5.66
N LEU A 95 -2.08 -12.67 6.63
CA LEU A 95 -0.92 -11.78 6.56
C LEU A 95 0.11 -12.28 7.57
N MET A 96 1.24 -12.80 7.09
CA MET A 96 2.31 -13.36 7.91
C MET A 96 3.48 -12.37 7.92
N VAL A 97 3.80 -11.84 9.10
CA VAL A 97 4.77 -10.74 9.27
C VAL A 97 5.92 -11.22 10.14
N THR A 98 7.14 -11.17 9.62
CA THR A 98 8.34 -11.57 10.35
C THR A 98 9.24 -10.36 10.58
N PHE A 99 9.40 -9.97 11.84
CA PHE A 99 10.31 -8.89 12.25
C PHE A 99 11.65 -9.51 12.67
N ASN A 100 12.75 -9.06 12.08
CA ASN A 100 14.09 -9.49 12.45
C ASN A 100 14.74 -8.61 13.53
N ASP A 101 14.05 -7.60 14.03
CA ASP A 101 14.49 -6.74 15.14
C ASP A 101 13.28 -5.90 15.61
N LYS A 102 13.51 -4.99 16.57
CA LYS A 102 12.48 -4.03 16.99
C LYS A 102 12.11 -3.12 15.83
N TRP A 103 10.81 -2.91 15.61
CA TRP A 103 10.29 -2.03 14.55
C TRP A 103 10.91 -0.63 14.58
N SER A 104 11.16 -0.08 15.77
CA SER A 104 11.76 1.24 15.95
C SER A 104 13.27 1.31 15.74
N LYS A 105 13.96 0.18 15.55
CA LYS A 105 15.42 0.14 15.40
C LYS A 105 15.78 0.41 13.94
N GLN A 106 16.69 1.36 13.73
CA GLN A 106 17.28 1.60 12.42
C GLN A 106 17.97 0.32 11.90
N GLY A 107 17.70 -0.01 10.64
CA GLY A 107 18.18 -1.24 9.99
C GLY A 107 17.30 -2.47 10.23
N ALA A 108 16.25 -2.37 11.04
CA ALA A 108 15.27 -3.45 11.20
C ALA A 108 14.59 -3.75 9.85
N ILE A 109 14.44 -5.04 9.55
CA ILE A 109 13.79 -5.57 8.35
C ILE A 109 12.56 -6.38 8.78
N THR A 110 11.44 -6.06 8.16
CA THR A 110 10.19 -6.78 8.30
C THR A 110 9.87 -7.45 6.96
N ASN A 111 9.80 -8.77 6.95
CA ASN A 111 9.38 -9.56 5.79
C ASN A 111 7.91 -9.88 5.92
N VAL A 112 7.18 -9.80 4.81
CA VAL A 112 5.73 -10.00 4.81
C VAL A 112 5.35 -10.95 3.69
N GLU A 113 4.58 -11.96 4.06
CA GLU A 113 4.06 -12.99 3.16
C GLU A 113 2.53 -13.01 3.20
N LEU A 114 1.92 -13.28 2.05
CA LEU A 114 0.47 -13.25 1.85
C LEU A 114 -0.03 -14.66 1.49
N GLU A 115 -0.90 -15.23 2.32
CA GLU A 115 -1.54 -16.53 2.04
C GLU A 115 -3.03 -16.32 1.79
N GLN A 116 -3.45 -16.53 0.54
CA GLN A 116 -4.84 -16.33 0.11
C GLN A 116 -5.41 -14.98 0.59
N TYR A 117 -4.60 -13.91 0.55
CA TYR A 117 -4.94 -12.61 1.11
C TYR A 117 -5.74 -11.80 0.10
N PHE A 118 -6.98 -11.46 0.44
CA PHE A 118 -7.86 -10.65 -0.42
C PHE A 118 -8.27 -9.38 0.29
N VAL A 119 -8.28 -8.27 -0.44
CA VAL A 119 -8.87 -7.00 -0.02
C VAL A 119 -9.87 -6.59 -1.10
N ASN A 120 -11.13 -6.32 -0.72
CA ASN A 120 -12.20 -5.97 -1.66
C ASN A 120 -12.36 -6.98 -2.82
N GLY A 121 -12.10 -8.26 -2.57
CA GLY A 121 -12.18 -9.32 -3.59
C GLY A 121 -10.99 -9.38 -4.55
N ILE A 122 -9.97 -8.55 -4.36
CA ILE A 122 -8.70 -8.59 -5.11
C ILE A 122 -7.72 -9.46 -4.33
N ASN A 123 -7.29 -10.57 -4.93
CA ASN A 123 -6.22 -11.40 -4.39
C ASN A 123 -4.88 -10.68 -4.54
N LEU A 124 -4.14 -10.51 -3.45
CA LEU A 124 -2.80 -9.94 -3.46
C LEU A 124 -1.79 -11.05 -3.23
N ASN A 125 -0.85 -11.21 -4.16
CA ASN A 125 0.30 -12.08 -4.01
C ASN A 125 1.55 -11.29 -4.35
N ALA A 126 2.46 -11.15 -3.39
CA ALA A 126 3.71 -10.42 -3.55
C ALA A 126 4.70 -10.82 -2.44
N ALA A 127 5.98 -10.53 -2.66
CA ALA A 127 6.96 -10.46 -1.58
C ALA A 127 7.13 -8.99 -1.17
N ILE A 128 6.88 -8.69 0.10
CA ILE A 128 6.95 -7.33 0.64
C ILE A 128 8.05 -7.27 1.70
N ILE A 129 8.91 -6.26 1.60
CA ILE A 129 10.00 -6.01 2.54
C ILE A 129 9.91 -4.57 3.02
N ILE A 130 9.90 -4.38 4.33
CA ILE A 130 9.95 -3.07 4.98
C ILE A 130 11.28 -2.95 5.70
N THR A 131 12.06 -1.91 5.41
CA THR A 131 13.29 -1.60 6.13
C THR A 131 13.15 -0.27 6.85
N ASN A 132 13.33 -0.24 8.17
CA ASN A 132 13.46 1.01 8.91
C ASN A 132 14.81 1.65 8.54
N THR A 133 14.81 2.79 7.88
CA THR A 133 16.04 3.49 7.45
C THR A 133 16.53 4.51 8.48
N GLY A 134 15.80 4.69 9.58
CA GLY A 134 16.06 5.68 10.63
C GLY A 134 15.18 6.92 10.46
N ASN A 135 15.21 7.83 11.44
CA ASN A 135 14.47 9.11 11.39
C ASN A 135 12.96 8.99 11.11
N ASN A 136 12.33 7.93 11.60
CA ASN A 136 10.93 7.58 11.34
C ASN A 136 10.61 7.38 9.84
N THR A 137 11.61 6.97 9.07
CA THR A 137 11.51 6.65 7.66
C THR A 137 11.64 5.16 7.43
N TYR A 138 10.82 4.64 6.50
CA TYR A 138 10.76 3.23 6.14
C TYR A 138 10.85 3.11 4.62
N ARG A 139 11.75 2.25 4.13
CA ARG A 139 11.72 1.79 2.75
C ARG A 139 10.72 0.65 2.66
N PHE A 140 9.70 0.79 1.82
CA PHE A 140 8.65 -0.18 1.57
C PHE A 140 8.78 -0.70 0.14
N SER A 141 9.15 -1.97 -0.02
CA SER A 141 9.33 -2.58 -1.33
C SER A 141 8.34 -3.71 -1.55
N VAL A 142 7.70 -3.70 -2.71
CA VAL A 142 6.82 -4.76 -3.19
C VAL A 142 7.44 -5.34 -4.46
N THR A 143 7.64 -6.65 -4.48
CA THR A 143 8.27 -7.33 -5.62
C THR A 143 7.47 -8.53 -6.07
N ASN A 144 7.51 -8.77 -7.39
CA ASN A 144 6.79 -9.86 -8.07
C ASN A 144 5.29 -9.85 -7.77
N ALA A 145 4.68 -8.67 -7.60
CA ALA A 145 3.28 -8.65 -7.23
C ALA A 145 2.39 -9.06 -8.40
N LYS A 146 1.41 -9.90 -8.10
CA LYS A 146 0.28 -10.22 -8.96
C LYS A 146 -1.00 -9.95 -8.18
N CYS A 147 -1.78 -9.01 -8.68
CA CYS A 147 -3.10 -8.71 -8.15
C CYS A 147 -4.15 -9.30 -9.09
N THR A 148 -5.11 -10.05 -8.55
CA THR A 148 -6.12 -10.76 -9.36
C THR A 148 -7.51 -10.56 -8.77
N ALA A 149 -8.38 -9.93 -9.54
CA ALA A 149 -9.81 -9.85 -9.27
C ALA A 149 -10.57 -10.88 -10.13
N SER A 150 -11.91 -10.86 -10.07
CA SER A 150 -12.77 -11.78 -10.81
C SER A 150 -12.62 -11.66 -12.34
N THR A 151 -12.39 -10.46 -12.86
CA THR A 151 -12.38 -10.18 -14.31
C THR A 151 -11.04 -9.68 -14.84
N TRP A 152 -10.08 -9.38 -13.97
CA TRP A 152 -8.81 -8.77 -14.36
C TRP A 152 -7.66 -9.24 -13.49
N SER A 153 -6.45 -9.13 -14.04
CA SER A 153 -5.21 -9.32 -13.29
C SER A 153 -4.18 -8.30 -13.75
N VAL A 154 -3.37 -7.84 -12.81
CA VAL A 154 -2.27 -6.89 -13.05
C VAL A 154 -1.00 -7.34 -12.36
N LYS A 155 0.13 -6.83 -12.83
CA LYS A 155 1.43 -6.96 -12.15
C LYS A 155 1.86 -5.61 -11.60
N TYR A 156 2.55 -5.64 -10.47
CA TYR A 156 3.01 -4.43 -9.79
C TYR A 156 4.34 -4.69 -9.07
N ASN A 157 5.24 -3.73 -9.11
CA ASN A 157 6.43 -3.67 -8.27
C ASN A 157 6.58 -2.24 -7.78
N SER A 158 7.09 -2.04 -6.57
CA SER A 158 7.36 -0.71 -6.06
C SER A 158 8.56 -0.64 -5.14
N SER A 159 9.13 0.56 -5.08
CA SER A 159 10.13 0.97 -4.10
C SER A 159 9.73 2.34 -3.58
N LEU A 160 9.04 2.34 -2.44
CA LEU A 160 8.53 3.54 -1.80
C LEU A 160 9.38 3.89 -0.57
N GLU A 161 9.47 5.18 -0.28
CA GLU A 161 9.92 5.71 1.00
C GLU A 161 8.70 6.29 1.72
N ILE A 162 8.45 5.79 2.93
CA ILE A 162 7.33 6.21 3.78
C ILE A 162 7.94 6.86 5.03
N LYS A 163 7.73 8.17 5.19
CA LYS A 163 8.24 8.95 6.31
C LYS A 163 7.09 9.41 7.20
N GLN A 164 7.15 9.10 8.48
CA GLN A 164 6.21 9.64 9.46
C GLN A 164 6.51 11.12 9.70
N SER A 165 5.61 11.99 9.26
CA SER A 165 5.73 13.45 9.36
C SER A 165 5.04 14.02 10.61
N GLU A 166 4.00 13.37 11.11
CA GLU A 166 3.28 13.73 12.35
C GLU A 166 3.09 12.48 13.26
N GLY A 167 2.80 12.68 14.55
CA GLY A 167 2.49 11.60 15.51
C GLY A 167 3.68 10.81 16.10
N ALA A 168 4.90 11.01 15.58
CA ALA A 168 6.08 10.26 16.04
C ALA A 168 6.42 10.43 17.54
N GLY A 169 5.94 11.50 18.19
CA GLY A 169 6.13 11.76 19.63
C GLY A 169 5.13 11.01 20.53
N THR A 170 4.06 10.47 19.97
CA THR A 170 2.88 9.95 20.69
C THR A 170 2.63 8.48 20.31
N LYS A 171 3.64 7.61 20.49
CA LYS A 171 3.62 6.17 20.09
C LYS A 171 2.38 5.35 20.49
N SER A 172 1.64 5.77 21.52
CA SER A 172 0.41 5.08 21.96
C SER A 172 -0.87 5.56 21.24
N ILE A 173 -0.79 6.63 20.46
CA ILE A 173 -1.89 7.32 19.78
C ILE A 173 -1.72 7.19 18.27
N ILE A 174 -1.83 5.97 17.73
CA ILE A 174 -1.61 5.71 16.30
C ILE A 174 -2.48 6.60 15.40
N SER A 175 -3.67 6.99 15.86
CA SER A 175 -4.61 7.80 15.08
C SER A 175 -4.11 9.21 14.74
N ASP A 176 -3.07 9.73 15.42
CA ASP A 176 -2.49 11.04 15.11
C ASP A 176 -1.32 10.98 14.10
N ASP A 177 -0.92 9.78 13.68
CA ASP A 177 0.19 9.58 12.75
C ASP A 177 -0.17 10.02 11.32
N VAL A 178 0.78 10.71 10.69
CA VAL A 178 0.75 11.08 9.26
C VAL A 178 2.02 10.60 8.60
N PHE A 179 1.88 10.06 7.40
CA PHE A 179 2.97 9.58 6.57
C PHE A 179 2.99 10.30 5.23
N GLU A 180 4.18 10.72 4.84
CA GLU A 180 4.53 11.19 3.50
C GLU A 180 5.15 10.03 2.73
N ILE A 181 4.60 9.74 1.55
CA ILE A 181 5.02 8.64 0.70
C ILE A 181 5.63 9.22 -0.57
N THR A 182 6.82 8.76 -0.93
CA THR A 182 7.52 9.09 -2.17
C THR A 182 8.09 7.82 -2.81
N GLY A 183 8.50 7.91 -4.06
CA GLY A 183 9.13 6.79 -4.77
C GLY A 183 8.43 6.47 -6.07
N SER A 184 8.63 5.24 -6.53
CA SER A 184 8.17 4.80 -7.85
C SER A 184 7.67 3.36 -7.83
N ALA A 185 6.89 3.05 -8.87
CA ALA A 185 6.40 1.71 -9.14
C ALA A 185 6.36 1.45 -10.65
N ASP A 186 6.36 0.17 -11.02
CA ASP A 186 6.20 -0.31 -12.39
C ASP A 186 5.22 -1.49 -12.41
N GLY A 187 4.73 -1.83 -13.59
CA GLY A 187 3.79 -2.93 -13.68
C GLY A 187 3.28 -3.25 -15.07
N ILE A 188 2.28 -4.12 -15.10
CA ILE A 188 1.48 -4.45 -16.29
C ILE A 188 0.02 -4.29 -15.91
N SER A 189 -0.70 -3.38 -16.57
CA SER A 189 -2.11 -3.12 -16.32
C SER A 189 -3.02 -4.21 -16.89
N ARG A 190 -4.31 -4.16 -16.59
CA ARG A 190 -5.31 -5.16 -17.01
C ARG A 190 -5.47 -5.23 -18.53
N ILE A 191 -5.13 -4.14 -19.21
CA ILE A 191 -5.14 -4.05 -20.68
C ILE A 191 -3.80 -4.47 -21.31
N ASN A 192 -2.95 -5.14 -20.53
CA ASN A 192 -1.66 -5.68 -20.95
C ASN A 192 -0.67 -4.61 -21.45
N LYS A 193 -0.74 -3.40 -20.88
CA LYS A 193 0.28 -2.36 -21.09
C LYS A 193 1.27 -2.35 -19.94
N THR A 194 2.56 -2.37 -20.26
CA THR A 194 3.58 -2.05 -19.26
C THR A 194 3.47 -0.58 -18.88
N TYR A 195 3.87 -0.21 -17.66
CA TYR A 195 3.89 1.19 -17.24
C TYR A 195 4.95 1.44 -16.17
N VAL A 196 5.34 2.71 -16.05
CA VAL A 196 6.10 3.24 -14.91
C VAL A 196 5.30 4.33 -14.23
N SER A 197 5.56 4.53 -12.95
CA SER A 197 4.90 5.54 -12.12
C SER A 197 5.89 6.17 -11.16
N ASN A 198 5.72 7.46 -10.88
CA ASN A 198 6.55 8.22 -9.97
C ASN A 198 5.70 9.21 -9.18
N ILE A 199 5.86 9.24 -7.87
CA ILE A 199 5.20 10.21 -6.99
C ILE A 199 5.86 11.58 -7.19
N ALA A 200 5.20 12.47 -7.93
CA ALA A 200 5.68 13.82 -8.22
C ALA A 200 5.50 14.77 -7.04
N PHE A 201 4.41 14.60 -6.29
CA PHE A 201 4.16 15.30 -5.03
C PHE A 201 3.83 14.26 -3.95
N PRO A 202 4.45 14.33 -2.75
CA PRO A 202 4.31 13.31 -1.72
C PRO A 202 2.84 12.95 -1.48
N VAL A 203 2.58 11.65 -1.47
CA VAL A 203 1.25 11.12 -1.18
C VAL A 203 1.08 11.06 0.33
N ILE A 204 -0.05 11.56 0.82
CA ILE A 204 -0.33 11.63 2.26
C ILE A 204 -1.23 10.47 2.68
N LEU A 205 -0.77 9.75 3.70
CA LEU A 205 -1.52 8.72 4.40
C LEU A 205 -1.63 9.11 5.86
N ARG A 206 -2.85 9.28 6.36
CA ARG A 206 -3.10 9.53 7.77
C ARG A 206 -3.63 8.25 8.40
N SER A 207 -3.14 7.86 9.57
CA SER A 207 -3.60 6.62 10.25
C SER A 207 -5.08 6.64 10.62
N SER A 208 -5.66 7.83 10.83
CA SER A 208 -7.11 7.99 11.02
C SER A 208 -7.90 7.87 9.72
N CYS A 209 -7.24 7.81 8.57
CA CYS A 209 -7.84 7.75 7.26
C CYS A 209 -7.58 6.42 6.55
N LYS A 210 -8.62 5.95 5.87
CA LYS A 210 -8.59 4.69 5.14
C LYS A 210 -8.06 4.83 3.72
N TRP A 211 -7.89 6.06 3.24
CA TRP A 211 -7.59 6.39 1.86
C TRP A 211 -6.34 7.26 1.80
N LEU A 212 -5.69 7.26 0.65
CA LEU A 212 -4.64 8.23 0.35
C LEU A 212 -5.32 9.59 0.17
N GLU A 213 -4.96 10.56 1.00
CA GLU A 213 -5.75 11.79 1.18
C GLU A 213 -5.38 12.90 0.19
N SER A 214 -4.13 12.92 -0.29
CA SER A 214 -3.61 13.93 -1.20
C SER A 214 -2.27 13.48 -1.79
N GLY A 215 -1.76 14.26 -2.75
CA GLY A 215 -0.53 13.99 -3.48
C GLY A 215 -0.79 13.65 -4.94
N ILE A 216 0.28 13.58 -5.72
CA ILE A 216 0.19 13.38 -7.17
C ILE A 216 1.18 12.32 -7.61
N CYS A 217 0.68 11.29 -8.29
CA CYS A 217 1.46 10.27 -8.97
C CYS A 217 1.38 10.46 -10.49
N GLU A 218 2.52 10.45 -11.16
CA GLU A 218 2.63 10.50 -12.61
C GLU A 218 2.83 9.09 -13.16
N ILE A 219 1.90 8.62 -14.00
CA ILE A 219 1.86 7.26 -14.52
C ILE A 219 1.99 7.31 -16.03
N THR A 220 2.99 6.62 -16.57
CA THR A 220 3.27 6.59 -18.02
C THR A 220 3.12 5.15 -18.53
N PRO A 221 2.00 4.82 -19.17
CA PRO A 221 1.84 3.54 -19.85
C PRO A 221 2.70 3.48 -21.11
N GLN A 222 2.99 2.26 -21.55
CA GLN A 222 3.62 1.99 -22.82
C GLN A 222 2.79 2.57 -23.97
N ASP A 223 3.50 3.20 -24.92
CA ASP A 223 2.94 3.75 -26.16
C ASP A 223 1.81 4.77 -25.90
N ALA A 224 1.85 5.49 -24.77
CA ALA A 224 0.83 6.42 -24.33
C ALA A 224 1.43 7.62 -23.57
N GLY A 225 0.65 8.70 -23.46
CA GLY A 225 1.06 9.89 -22.72
C GLY A 225 1.07 9.70 -21.20
N LYS A 226 1.62 10.67 -20.48
CA LYS A 226 1.55 10.67 -19.02
C LYS A 226 0.12 10.91 -18.52
N ARG A 227 -0.33 10.13 -17.55
CA ARG A 227 -1.52 10.37 -16.73
C ARG A 227 -1.11 10.92 -15.38
N SER A 228 -1.75 11.99 -14.92
CA SER A 228 -1.56 12.52 -13.56
C SER A 228 -2.70 12.03 -12.68
N LEU A 229 -2.38 11.21 -11.69
CA LEU A 229 -3.30 10.74 -10.66
C LEU A 229 -3.16 11.65 -9.44
N ASN A 230 -4.23 12.35 -9.09
CA ASN A 230 -4.33 13.22 -7.93
C ASN A 230 -5.25 12.58 -6.88
N TYR A 231 -4.72 12.35 -5.68
CA TYR A 231 -5.42 11.70 -4.57
C TYR A 231 -6.34 12.64 -3.77
N GLY A 232 -6.44 13.92 -4.15
CA GLY A 232 -7.35 14.89 -3.54
C GLY A 232 -6.67 15.88 -2.60
N HIS A 233 -7.44 16.37 -1.63
CA HIS A 233 -7.09 17.55 -0.81
C HIS A 233 -7.24 17.34 0.70
N GLY A 234 -7.22 16.10 1.21
CA GLY A 234 -7.31 15.87 2.66
C GLY A 234 -8.68 15.44 3.19
N ASN A 235 -9.65 15.17 2.33
CA ASN A 235 -11.05 14.94 2.73
C ASN A 235 -11.31 13.55 3.34
N CYS A 236 -10.33 12.64 3.27
CA CYS A 236 -10.47 11.25 3.66
C CYS A 236 -11.68 10.54 3.00
N ASP A 237 -11.80 10.68 1.69
CA ASP A 237 -12.77 9.97 0.86
C ASP A 237 -12.07 8.97 -0.07
N ASN A 238 -12.85 8.15 -0.77
CA ASN A 238 -12.32 7.16 -1.71
C ASN A 238 -12.14 7.73 -3.12
N GLU A 239 -12.17 9.06 -3.31
CA GLU A 239 -12.18 9.69 -4.62
C GLU A 239 -10.77 10.09 -5.05
N ALA A 240 -10.48 9.93 -6.34
CA ALA A 240 -9.26 10.45 -6.95
C ALA A 240 -9.55 10.93 -8.37
N VAL A 241 -8.65 11.73 -8.92
CA VAL A 241 -8.80 12.31 -10.25
C VAL A 241 -7.62 11.93 -11.13
N ILE A 242 -7.91 11.40 -12.31
CA ILE A 242 -6.91 11.19 -13.37
C ILE A 242 -7.05 12.33 -14.39
N SER A 243 -5.93 12.98 -14.70
CA SER A 243 -5.83 13.96 -15.77
C SER A 243 -5.00 13.40 -16.93
N ILE A 244 -5.54 13.45 -18.15
CA ILE A 244 -4.89 13.01 -19.40
C ILE A 244 -5.05 14.13 -20.43
N ASN A 245 -3.95 14.75 -20.86
CA ASN A 245 -3.97 15.83 -21.86
C ASN A 245 -4.96 16.98 -21.55
N GLY A 246 -5.27 17.23 -20.28
CA GLY A 246 -6.23 18.25 -19.83
C GLY A 246 -7.65 17.73 -19.58
N ASP A 247 -7.98 16.52 -20.02
CA ASP A 247 -9.25 15.85 -19.70
C ASP A 247 -9.20 15.23 -18.30
N ILE A 248 -10.32 15.31 -17.58
CA ILE A 248 -10.45 14.93 -16.18
C ILE A 248 -11.39 13.73 -16.04
N TYR A 249 -10.93 12.71 -15.30
CA TYR A 249 -11.67 11.48 -15.05
C TYR A 249 -11.70 11.20 -13.54
N GLN A 250 -12.89 11.16 -12.95
CA GLN A 250 -13.06 10.76 -11.55
C GLN A 250 -13.00 9.23 -11.42
N ILE A 251 -12.33 8.76 -10.39
CA ILE A 251 -12.24 7.34 -10.04
C ILE A 251 -12.44 7.14 -8.53
N GLU A 252 -12.71 5.88 -8.17
CA GLU A 252 -12.67 5.44 -6.78
C GLU A 252 -11.43 4.56 -6.51
N LEU A 253 -10.89 4.62 -5.30
CA LEU A 253 -9.70 3.87 -4.85
C LEU A 253 -10.00 2.42 -4.41
N LYS A 254 -11.13 1.83 -4.81
CA LYS A 254 -11.58 0.50 -4.36
C LYS A 254 -12.15 -0.38 -5.47
#